data_AF-A0AAV4UF50-F1
#
_entry.id   AF-A0AAV4UF50-F1
#
_cell.length_a   1.000
_cell.length_b   1.000
_cell.length_c   1.000
_cell.angle_alpha   90.00
_cell.angle_beta   90.00
_cell.angle_gamma   90.00
#
_symmetry.space_group_name_H-M   'P 1'
#
loop_
_entity.id
_entity.type
_entity.pdbx_description
1 polymer ?
#
loop_
_entity_poly.entity_id
_entity_poly.type
_entity_poly.pdbx_seq_one_letter_code
_entity_poly.pdbx_strand_id
1 'polypeptide(L)'
;MVATYTRTDIAIWNYFYGKIVAGGLLMFTVMAIVDSKNLNIPKYLWPVFIGFMIQVTAQVFCLNCMAPINPARDFPTRVFTAIAGWGSETFGVRNYGYWWIGIVGPHVGCVIGAWFYYLSIELHWPEKKDELEDGDIPLSIEDRKK
;
A
#
# COMPACT_ATOMS: atom_id res chain seq x y z
N MET A 1 12.87 -3.31 -18.30
CA MET A 1 12.10 -2.17 -18.81
C MET A 1 12.20 -1.04 -17.77
N VAL A 2 12.84 0.09 -18.11
CA VAL A 2 13.30 1.11 -17.13
C VAL A 2 12.15 2.02 -16.65
N ALA A 3 11.20 2.36 -17.52
CA ALA A 3 9.98 3.08 -17.16
C ALA A 3 8.76 2.33 -17.73
N THR A 4 7.58 2.51 -17.12
CA THR A 4 6.36 1.82 -17.54
C THR A 4 5.63 2.63 -18.61
N TYR A 5 5.37 2.01 -19.76
CA TYR A 5 4.62 2.61 -20.86
C TYR A 5 3.34 1.80 -21.10
N THR A 6 2.23 2.50 -21.32
CA THR A 6 0.95 1.85 -21.59
C THR A 6 0.91 1.27 -22.99
N ARG A 7 0.20 0.13 -23.15
CA ARG A 7 -0.11 -0.42 -24.47
C ARG A 7 -1.04 0.55 -25.22
N THR A 8 -0.96 0.55 -26.54
CA THR A 8 -1.75 1.39 -27.47
C THR A 8 -3.26 1.26 -27.33
N ASP A 9 -3.73 0.15 -26.79
CA ASP A 9 -5.14 -0.25 -26.86
C ASP A 9 -5.90 0.04 -25.56
N ILE A 10 -5.25 0.69 -24.59
CA ILE A 10 -5.78 0.88 -23.24
C ILE A 10 -6.18 2.35 -23.05
N ALA A 11 -7.46 2.56 -22.73
CA ALA A 11 -7.99 3.86 -22.40
C ALA A 11 -7.33 4.45 -21.13
N ILE A 12 -7.15 5.77 -21.12
CA ILE A 12 -6.58 6.51 -19.98
C ILE A 12 -7.31 6.24 -18.67
N TRP A 13 -8.63 6.10 -18.73
CA TRP A 13 -9.46 5.77 -17.57
C TRP A 13 -9.17 4.38 -17.02
N ASN A 14 -9.03 3.37 -17.87
CA ASN A 14 -8.64 2.02 -17.43
C ASN A 14 -7.26 2.03 -16.76
N TYR A 15 -6.32 2.82 -17.29
CA TYR A 15 -5.01 2.99 -16.67
C TYR A 15 -5.13 3.63 -15.28
N PHE A 16 -5.91 4.70 -15.14
CA PHE A 16 -6.15 5.40 -13.87
C PHE A 16 -6.82 4.49 -12.83
N TYR A 17 -7.92 3.81 -13.19
CA TYR A 17 -8.61 2.86 -12.30
C TYR A 17 -7.68 1.73 -11.86
N GLY A 18 -6.87 1.19 -12.78
CA GLY A 18 -5.89 0.16 -12.44
C GLY A 18 -4.88 0.61 -11.38
N LYS A 19 -4.47 1.89 -11.37
CA LYS A 19 -3.57 2.43 -10.33
C LYS A 19 -4.24 2.59 -8.98
N ILE A 20 -5.49 3.03 -8.97
CA ILE A 20 -6.28 3.16 -7.73
C ILE A 20 -6.49 1.79 -7.09
N VAL A 21 -6.95 0.81 -7.88
CA VAL A 21 -7.23 -0.54 -7.35
C VAL A 21 -5.96 -1.22 -6.86
N ALA A 22 -4.88 -1.17 -7.64
CA ALA A 22 -3.61 -1.78 -7.23
C ALA A 22 -3.01 -1.11 -5.98
N GLY A 23 -3.04 0.23 -5.90
CA GLY A 23 -2.58 0.97 -4.71
C GLY A 23 -3.44 0.71 -3.48
N GLY A 24 -4.76 0.64 -3.66
CA GLY A 24 -5.69 0.34 -2.57
C GLY A 24 -5.55 -1.08 -2.03
N LEU A 25 -5.41 -2.08 -2.90
CA LEU A 25 -5.16 -3.46 -2.49
C LEU A 25 -3.83 -3.60 -1.73
N LEU A 26 -2.77 -2.94 -2.21
CA LEU A 26 -1.49 -2.96 -1.52
C LEU A 26 -1.61 -2.34 -0.12
N MET A 27 -2.21 -1.15 0.00
CA MET A 27 -2.33 -0.47 1.28
C MET A 27 -3.25 -1.21 2.25
N PHE A 28 -4.37 -1.76 1.76
CA PHE A 28 -5.27 -2.59 2.56
C PHE A 28 -4.53 -3.78 3.18
N THR A 29 -3.73 -4.50 2.38
CA THR A 29 -3.00 -5.66 2.90
C THR A 29 -1.84 -5.26 3.80
N VAL A 30 -1.17 -4.13 3.55
CA VAL A 30 -0.15 -3.61 4.48
C VAL A 30 -0.75 -3.33 5.85
N MET A 31 -1.91 -2.67 5.92
CA MET A 31 -2.62 -2.42 7.18
C MET A 31 -2.99 -3.74 7.86
N ALA A 32 -3.49 -4.72 7.10
CA ALA A 32 -3.85 -6.04 7.61
C ALA A 32 -2.67 -6.83 8.19
N ILE A 33 -1.46 -6.66 7.66
CA ILE A 33 -0.23 -7.32 8.13
C ILE A 33 0.34 -6.62 9.37
N VAL A 34 0.30 -5.29 9.39
CA VAL A 34 0.89 -4.47 10.46
C VAL A 34 -0.01 -4.43 11.71
N ASP A 35 -1.32 -4.59 11.54
CA ASP A 35 -2.27 -4.63 12.65
C ASP A 35 -2.03 -5.86 13.54
N SER A 36 -1.55 -5.60 14.76
CA SER A 36 -1.31 -6.62 15.78
C SER A 36 -2.58 -7.29 16.28
N LYS A 37 -3.75 -6.65 16.13
CA LYS A 37 -5.04 -7.21 16.54
C LYS A 37 -5.55 -8.24 15.53
N ASN A 38 -5.21 -8.09 14.25
CA ASN A 38 -5.73 -8.90 13.15
C ASN A 38 -5.06 -10.27 13.03
N LEU A 39 -3.90 -10.34 12.37
CA LEU A 39 -3.21 -11.61 12.10
C LEU A 39 -2.04 -11.86 13.05
N ASN A 40 -1.66 -10.85 13.85
CA ASN A 40 -0.53 -10.88 14.78
C ASN A 40 0.72 -11.58 14.20
N ILE A 41 1.08 -11.20 12.97
CA ILE A 41 2.16 -11.84 12.23
C ILE A 41 3.49 -11.48 12.87
N PRO A 42 4.41 -12.44 13.08
CA PRO A 42 5.75 -12.15 13.57
C PRO A 42 6.45 -11.11 12.70
N LYS A 43 7.04 -10.08 13.32
CA LYS A 43 7.60 -8.90 12.64
C LYS A 43 8.65 -9.23 11.56
N TYR A 44 9.35 -10.36 11.70
CA TYR A 44 10.35 -10.81 10.72
C TYR A 44 9.73 -11.34 9.41
N LEU A 45 8.45 -11.72 9.39
CA LEU A 45 7.75 -12.20 8.19
C LEU A 45 7.03 -11.10 7.41
N TRP A 46 6.87 -9.90 7.99
CA TRP A 46 6.23 -8.76 7.34
C TRP A 46 6.75 -8.51 5.91
N PRO A 47 8.07 -8.42 5.64
CA PRO A 47 8.56 -8.17 4.29
C PRO A 47 8.24 -9.30 3.31
N VAL A 48 8.13 -10.55 3.77
CA VAL A 48 7.81 -11.70 2.93
C VAL A 48 6.37 -11.61 2.42
N PHE A 49 5.42 -11.33 3.31
CA PHE A 49 4.01 -11.20 2.94
C PHE A 49 3.74 -9.97 2.09
N ILE A 50 4.37 -8.83 2.40
CA ILE A 50 4.30 -7.63 1.57
C ILE A 50 4.88 -7.92 0.18
N GLY A 51 6.01 -8.64 0.10
CA GLY A 51 6.62 -9.06 -1.16
C GLY A 51 5.70 -9.94 -2.01
N PHE A 52 5.04 -10.93 -1.40
CA PHE A 52 4.05 -11.77 -2.09
C PHE A 52 2.88 -10.94 -2.63
N MET A 53 2.37 -9.98 -1.86
CA MET A 53 1.31 -9.09 -2.34
C MET A 53 1.71 -8.21 -3.52
N ILE A 54 2.93 -7.66 -3.46
CA ILE A 54 3.48 -6.90 -4.59
C ILE A 54 3.58 -7.80 -5.83
N GLN A 55 4.06 -9.05 -5.67
CA GLN A 55 4.17 -10.00 -6.77
C GLN A 55 2.80 -10.36 -7.36
N VAL A 56 1.81 -10.70 -6.53
CA VAL A 56 0.45 -11.04 -6.99
C VAL A 56 -0.17 -9.87 -7.73
N THR A 57 -0.05 -8.66 -7.17
CA THR A 57 -0.58 -7.45 -7.80
C THR A 57 0.15 -7.16 -9.12
N ALA A 58 1.47 -7.36 -9.18
CA ALA A 58 2.23 -7.23 -10.42
C ALA A 58 1.74 -8.22 -11.50
N GLN A 59 1.46 -9.47 -11.15
CA GLN A 59 0.95 -10.48 -12.10
C GLN A 59 -0.47 -10.14 -12.59
N VAL A 60 -1.38 -9.77 -11.70
CA VAL A 60 -2.78 -9.44 -12.03
C VAL A 60 -2.87 -8.22 -12.94
N PHE A 61 -2.05 -7.20 -12.68
CA PHE A 61 -2.07 -5.93 -13.42
C PHE A 61 -1.00 -5.83 -14.53
N CYS A 62 -0.28 -6.92 -14.81
CA CYS A 62 0.85 -6.95 -15.75
C CYS A 62 0.45 -6.48 -17.14
N LEU A 63 -0.66 -7.01 -17.67
CA LEU A 63 -1.11 -6.74 -19.05
C LEU A 63 -1.85 -5.40 -19.21
N ASN A 64 -2.41 -4.86 -18.14
CA ASN A 64 -3.24 -3.65 -18.19
C ASN A 64 -2.43 -2.37 -18.02
N CYS A 65 -1.53 -2.34 -17.04
CA CYS A 65 -0.87 -1.09 -16.68
C CYS A 65 0.56 -1.28 -16.14
N MET A 66 1.12 -2.50 -16.30
CA MET A 66 2.49 -2.87 -15.95
C MET A 66 2.93 -2.39 -14.54
N ALA A 67 1.94 -2.28 -13.65
CA ALA A 67 1.96 -1.96 -12.23
C ALA A 67 3.17 -1.20 -11.64
N PRO A 68 3.42 0.07 -11.99
CA PRO A 68 4.03 0.97 -11.02
C PRO A 68 2.99 1.36 -10.00
N ILE A 69 3.06 0.68 -8.86
CA ILE A 69 2.30 1.05 -7.66
C ILE A 69 3.04 2.16 -6.91
N ASN A 70 4.35 2.29 -7.12
CA ASN A 70 5.18 3.23 -6.39
C ASN A 70 5.60 4.43 -7.27
N PRO A 71 5.13 5.65 -6.96
CA PRO A 71 5.56 6.88 -7.63
C PRO A 71 7.09 7.09 -7.60
N ALA A 72 7.76 6.73 -6.50
CA ALA A 72 9.20 6.85 -6.34
C ALA A 72 10.00 5.87 -7.22
N ARG A 73 9.35 4.82 -7.74
CA ARG A 73 9.95 3.91 -8.71
C ARG A 73 9.83 4.44 -10.14
N ASP A 74 8.72 5.12 -10.46
CA ASP A 74 8.40 5.53 -11.83
C ASP A 74 8.85 6.94 -12.20
N PHE A 75 8.87 7.87 -11.26
CA PHE A 75 9.29 9.24 -11.55
C PHE A 75 10.82 9.36 -11.78
N PRO A 76 11.69 8.82 -10.88
CA PRO A 76 13.14 8.95 -11.07
C PRO A 76 13.67 8.20 -12.28
N THR A 77 13.05 7.06 -12.64
CA THR A 77 13.42 6.31 -13.83
C THR A 77 13.10 7.08 -15.12
N ARG A 78 12.01 7.86 -15.14
CA ARG A 78 11.68 8.78 -16.25
C ARG A 78 12.62 9.98 -16.32
N VAL A 79 12.97 10.55 -15.17
CA VAL A 79 13.97 11.63 -15.09
C VAL A 79 15.32 11.14 -15.58
N PHE A 80 15.76 9.97 -15.13
CA PHE A 80 17.02 9.35 -15.54
C PHE A 80 17.05 9.10 -17.04
N THR A 81 16.00 8.52 -17.63
CA THR A 81 15.96 8.28 -19.08
C THR A 81 15.90 9.59 -19.88
N ALA A 82 15.23 10.62 -19.38
CA ALA A 82 15.22 11.93 -20.00
C ALA A 82 16.64 12.53 -20.09
N ILE A 83 17.40 12.45 -19.00
CA ILE A 83 18.79 12.94 -18.92
C ILE A 83 19.74 12.05 -19.74
N ALA A 84 19.48 10.74 -19.84
CA ALA A 84 20.31 9.77 -20.56
C ALA A 84 20.18 9.86 -22.09
N GLY A 85 19.53 10.89 -22.63
CA GLY A 85 19.48 11.17 -24.07
C GLY A 85 18.16 10.84 -24.75
N TRP A 86 17.15 10.32 -24.05
CA TRP A 86 15.79 10.14 -24.60
C TRP A 86 14.96 11.43 -24.60
N GLY A 87 15.43 12.50 -23.95
CA GLY A 87 14.79 13.82 -23.97
C GLY A 87 13.42 13.87 -23.28
N SER A 88 12.64 14.91 -23.57
CA SER A 88 11.31 15.14 -22.97
C SER A 88 10.24 14.14 -23.41
N GLU A 89 10.53 13.30 -24.40
CA GLU A 89 9.60 12.27 -24.89
C GLU A 89 9.23 11.27 -23.79
N THR A 90 10.07 11.08 -22.76
CA THR A 90 9.80 10.18 -21.63
C THR A 90 8.61 10.61 -20.77
N PHE A 91 8.32 11.91 -20.74
CA PHE A 91 7.15 12.50 -20.07
C PHE A 91 5.96 12.67 -21.01
N GLY A 92 6.23 12.76 -22.31
CA GLY A 92 5.25 13.04 -23.36
C GLY A 92 4.90 11.85 -24.27
N VAL A 93 5.26 10.61 -23.91
CA VAL A 93 5.05 9.45 -24.78
C VAL A 93 3.62 9.47 -25.35
N ARG A 94 3.55 9.72 -26.67
CA ARG A 94 2.36 9.76 -27.52
C ARG A 94 1.34 10.87 -27.21
N ASN A 95 1.78 12.09 -26.86
CA ASN A 95 0.92 13.28 -26.65
C ASN A 95 -0.02 13.23 -25.43
N TYR A 96 0.14 12.24 -24.56
CA TYR A 96 -0.65 12.10 -23.35
C TYR A 96 0.30 12.06 -22.15
N GLY A 97 0.18 13.03 -21.25
CA GLY A 97 1.01 13.14 -20.05
C GLY A 97 0.71 12.08 -18.99
N TYR A 98 0.83 10.78 -19.29
CA TYR A 98 0.50 9.67 -18.38
C TYR A 98 1.36 9.60 -17.09
N TRP A 99 2.45 10.37 -17.02
CA TRP A 99 3.38 10.36 -15.90
C TRP A 99 2.73 10.76 -14.57
N TRP A 100 1.80 11.73 -14.58
CA TRP A 100 1.15 12.19 -13.35
C TRP A 100 0.17 11.14 -12.79
N ILE A 101 -0.42 10.31 -13.64
CA ILE A 101 -1.33 9.23 -13.21
C ILE A 101 -0.58 8.19 -12.37
N GLY A 102 0.68 7.92 -12.71
CA GLY A 102 1.56 7.06 -11.92
C GLY A 102 1.90 7.63 -10.54
N ILE A 103 1.68 8.93 -10.32
CA ILE A 103 1.87 9.59 -9.03
C ILE A 103 0.55 9.67 -8.28
N VAL A 104 -0.48 10.28 -8.88
CA VAL A 104 -1.77 10.56 -8.23
C VAL A 104 -2.56 9.28 -7.99
N GLY A 105 -2.62 8.38 -8.97
CA GLY A 105 -3.44 7.17 -8.91
C GLY A 105 -3.13 6.29 -7.69
N PRO A 106 -1.86 5.93 -7.44
CA PRO A 106 -1.51 5.13 -6.27
C PRO A 106 -1.79 5.82 -4.94
N HIS A 107 -1.55 7.13 -4.79
CA HIS A 107 -1.85 7.84 -3.54
C HIS A 107 -3.35 7.83 -3.23
N VAL A 108 -4.18 8.10 -4.23
CA VAL A 108 -5.64 8.02 -4.09
C VAL A 108 -6.06 6.60 -3.73
N GLY A 109 -5.48 5.60 -4.39
CA GLY A 109 -5.67 4.18 -4.07
C GLY A 109 -5.32 3.87 -2.60
N CYS A 110 -4.16 4.29 -2.13
CA CYS A 110 -3.72 4.03 -0.75
C CYS A 110 -4.68 4.62 0.28
N VAL A 111 -5.14 5.86 0.10
CA VAL A 111 -6.11 6.48 1.00
C VAL A 111 -7.42 5.68 1.05
N ILE A 112 -7.94 5.29 -0.12
CA ILE A 112 -9.16 4.48 -0.22
C ILE A 112 -8.95 3.11 0.44
N GLY A 113 -7.84 2.44 0.19
CA GLY A 113 -7.53 1.13 0.76
C GLY A 113 -7.40 1.17 2.29
N ALA A 114 -6.78 2.23 2.82
CA ALA A 114 -6.68 2.44 4.26
C ALA A 114 -8.04 2.66 4.92
N TRP A 115 -8.89 3.50 4.31
CA TRP A 115 -10.26 3.71 4.77
C TRP A 115 -11.08 2.42 4.72
N PHE A 116 -10.92 1.63 3.66
CA PHE A 116 -11.63 0.35 3.52
C PHE A 116 -11.23 -0.64 4.62
N TYR A 117 -9.93 -0.70 4.97
CA TYR A 117 -9.45 -1.50 6.09
C TYR A 117 -10.04 -1.02 7.43
N TYR A 118 -9.99 0.29 7.67
CA TYR A 118 -10.50 0.89 8.89
C TYR A 118 -11.98 0.56 9.11
N LEU A 119 -12.81 0.78 8.09
CA LEU A 119 -14.25 0.55 8.17
C LEU A 119 -14.62 -0.93 8.24
N SER A 120 -13.88 -1.80 7.53
CA SER A 120 -14.27 -3.21 7.41
C SER A 120 -13.71 -4.09 8.53
N ILE A 121 -12.52 -3.77 9.05
CA ILE A 121 -11.82 -4.62 10.02
C ILE A 121 -11.63 -3.85 11.32
N GLU A 122 -10.98 -2.68 11.26
CA GLU A 122 -10.55 -1.99 12.48
C GLU A 122 -11.72 -1.58 13.39
N LEU A 123 -12.84 -1.13 12.81
CA LEU A 123 -14.04 -0.74 13.53
C LEU A 123 -14.77 -1.93 14.21
N HIS A 124 -14.53 -3.16 13.76
CA HIS A 124 -15.21 -4.34 14.27
C HIS A 124 -14.46 -5.02 15.43
N TRP A 125 -13.29 -4.51 15.82
CA TRP A 125 -12.63 -4.99 17.02
C TRP A 125 -13.45 -4.62 18.25
N PRO A 126 -13.66 -5.55 19.20
CA PRO A 126 -14.24 -5.20 20.48
C PRO A 126 -13.39 -4.09 21.10
N GLU A 127 -14.05 -3.02 21.57
CA GLU A 127 -13.37 -2.01 22.37
C GLU A 127 -12.60 -2.73 23.46
N LYS A 128 -11.33 -2.34 23.64
CA LYS A 128 -10.62 -2.68 24.86
C LYS A 128 -11.46 -2.09 25.98
N LYS A 129 -12.23 -2.93 26.69
CA LYS A 129 -12.52 -2.62 28.09
C LYS A 129 -11.15 -2.52 28.72
N ASP A 130 -10.74 -1.30 29.01
CA ASP A 130 -9.57 -1.06 29.83
C ASP A 130 -9.75 -1.94 31.06
N GLU A 131 -8.91 -2.96 31.22
CA GLU A 131 -8.70 -3.70 32.47
C GLU A 131 -8.04 -2.74 33.47
N LEU A 132 -8.72 -1.64 33.76
CA LEU A 132 -8.50 -0.73 34.86
C LEU A 132 -9.60 -1.02 35.90
N GLU A 133 -9.71 -2.27 36.34
CA GLU A 133 -10.30 -2.63 37.62
C GLU A 133 -9.95 -4.08 37.96
N ASP A 134 -9.31 -4.24 39.12
CA ASP A 134 -9.15 -5.47 39.91
C ASP A 134 -7.96 -6.41 39.59
N GLY A 135 -6.79 -6.13 40.18
CA GLY A 135 -5.67 -7.08 40.14
C GLY A 135 -4.46 -6.75 41.03
N ASP A 136 -4.10 -5.47 41.21
CA ASP A 136 -2.92 -5.08 42.00
C ASP A 136 -3.31 -4.35 43.28
N ILE A 137 -4.04 -5.03 44.18
CA ILE A 137 -3.89 -4.73 45.61
C ILE A 137 -2.70 -5.57 46.08
N PRO A 138 -1.53 -4.98 46.41
CA PRO A 138 -0.46 -5.77 46.98
C PRO A 138 -0.94 -6.35 48.32
N LEU A 139 -1.19 -7.66 48.35
CA LEU A 139 -1.44 -8.50 49.54
C LEU A 139 -0.27 -8.49 50.56
N SER A 140 0.60 -7.47 50.51
CA SER A 140 1.79 -7.33 51.36
C SER A 140 1.51 -6.65 52.72
N ILE A 141 0.28 -6.21 53.02
CA ILE A 141 0.00 -5.47 54.27
C ILE A 141 -0.54 -6.37 55.40
N GLU A 142 -1.08 -7.57 55.13
CA GLU A 142 -1.62 -8.44 56.18
C GLU A 142 -0.58 -9.32 56.90
N ASP A 143 0.58 -9.58 56.31
CA ASP A 143 1.61 -10.45 56.92
C ASP A 143 2.64 -9.73 57.81
N ARG A 144 2.50 -8.42 58.07
CA ARG A 144 3.41 -7.66 58.94
C ARG A 144 2.83 -7.28 60.32
N LYS A 145 1.79 -7.97 60.77
CA LYS A 145 1.16 -7.74 62.10
C LYS A 145 0.89 -9.02 62.91
N LYS A 146 1.76 -10.02 62.82
CA LYS A 146 1.84 -11.10 63.81
C LYS A 146 3.24 -11.21 64.37
#